data_AF-A0AAD7A558-F1
#
_entry.id   AF-A0AAD7A558-F1
#
_cell.length_a   1.000
_cell.length_b   1.000
_cell.length_c   1.000
_cell.angle_alpha   90.00
_cell.angle_beta   90.00
_cell.angle_gamma   90.00
#
_symmetry.space_group_name_H-M   'P 1'
#
loop_
_entity.id
_entity.type
_entity.pdbx_description
1 polymer ?
#
loop_
_entity_poly.entity_id
_entity_poly.type
_entity_poly.pdbx_seq_one_letter_code
_entity_poly.pdbx_strand_id
1 'polypeptide(L)'
;MNKTPNLQHLGLENLQDLILQLLQQSQHTYIIIDALDECDHPDDVADILETLATHSSVFVTSRNGSEEISTILGHQPQIHITAENLQADIESFINSSLEKHRRVCKRSAEIKQHIAKVLSSAADGMFLWVTLMIELIANQMTDHGIFSALTQLPIGLTATYHRI
;
A
#
# COMPACT_ATOMS: atom_id res chain seq x y z
N MET A 1 -24.65 24.39 -25.98
CA MET A 1 -25.47 24.18 -24.76
C MET A 1 -25.15 22.80 -24.24
N ASN A 2 -24.20 22.68 -23.31
CA ASN A 2 -23.89 21.41 -22.67
C ASN A 2 -24.92 21.18 -21.57
N LYS A 3 -25.82 20.22 -21.78
CA LYS A 3 -26.68 19.71 -20.72
C LYS A 3 -25.78 18.96 -19.74
N THR A 4 -25.77 19.42 -18.49
CA THR A 4 -25.26 18.64 -17.36
C THR A 4 -26.03 17.31 -17.31
N PRO A 5 -25.35 16.15 -17.30
CA PRO A 5 -26.03 14.87 -17.22
C PRO A 5 -26.69 14.72 -15.84
N ASN A 6 -27.93 14.24 -15.84
CA ASN A 6 -28.70 13.97 -14.63
C ASN A 6 -28.22 12.65 -14.02
N LEU A 7 -27.60 12.72 -12.84
CA LEU A 7 -26.87 11.62 -12.19
C LEU A 7 -27.75 10.64 -11.39
N GLN A 8 -29.09 10.77 -11.44
CA GLN A 8 -29.97 10.05 -10.49
C GLN A 8 -30.29 8.58 -10.85
N HIS A 9 -29.77 8.03 -11.95
CA HIS A 9 -29.92 6.60 -12.27
C HIS A 9 -28.83 6.12 -13.25
N LEU A 10 -27.61 5.91 -12.74
CA LEU A 10 -26.52 5.33 -13.53
C LEU A 10 -26.37 3.84 -13.19
N GLY A 11 -26.82 2.96 -14.09
CA GLY A 11 -26.28 1.60 -14.16
C GLY A 11 -24.83 1.63 -14.66
N LEU A 12 -24.10 0.52 -14.53
CA LEU A 12 -22.70 0.40 -14.95
C LEU A 12 -22.48 0.83 -16.41
N GLU A 13 -23.36 0.42 -17.32
CA GLU A 13 -23.31 0.83 -18.75
C GLU A 13 -23.42 2.37 -18.90
N ASN A 14 -24.35 2.99 -18.15
CA ASN A 14 -24.52 4.44 -18.16
C ASN A 14 -23.32 5.19 -17.55
N LEU A 15 -22.58 4.54 -16.63
CA LEU A 15 -21.37 5.10 -16.02
C LEU A 15 -20.17 5.01 -16.96
N GLN A 16 -19.98 3.87 -17.61
CA GLN A 16 -18.92 3.68 -18.59
C GLN A 16 -19.04 4.69 -19.73
N ASP A 17 -20.24 4.85 -20.30
CA ASP A 17 -20.52 5.83 -21.35
C ASP A 17 -20.24 7.27 -20.90
N LEU A 18 -20.64 7.61 -19.66
CA LEU A 18 -20.37 8.92 -19.10
C LEU A 18 -18.86 9.17 -18.96
N ILE A 19 -18.11 8.18 -18.46
CA ILE A 19 -16.66 8.30 -18.32
C ILE A 19 -16.03 8.48 -19.70
N LEU A 20 -16.40 7.68 -20.69
CA LEU A 20 -15.91 7.82 -22.08
C LEU A 20 -16.17 9.22 -22.65
N GLN A 21 -17.36 9.77 -22.42
CA GLN A 21 -17.67 11.15 -22.84
C GLN A 21 -16.80 12.19 -22.13
N LEU A 22 -16.47 11.98 -20.86
CA LEU A 22 -15.58 12.87 -20.11
C LEU A 22 -14.12 12.76 -20.62
N LEU A 23 -13.66 11.56 -20.96
CA LEU A 23 -12.32 11.34 -21.52
C LEU A 23 -12.10 12.17 -22.80
N GLN A 24 -13.13 12.26 -23.66
CA GLN A 24 -13.10 13.05 -24.90
C GLN A 24 -12.93 14.57 -24.69
N GLN A 25 -13.15 15.08 -23.46
CA GLN A 25 -12.99 16.51 -23.16
C GLN A 25 -11.55 16.90 -22.81
N SER A 26 -10.67 15.90 -22.65
CA SER A 26 -9.27 16.09 -22.29
C SER A 26 -8.36 15.68 -23.44
N GLN A 27 -7.14 16.25 -23.51
CA GLN A 27 -6.14 15.76 -24.47
C GLN A 27 -5.61 14.39 -24.10
N HIS A 28 -5.49 14.11 -22.79
CA HIS A 28 -5.08 12.81 -22.25
C HIS A 28 -5.54 12.72 -20.80
N THR A 29 -6.03 11.55 -20.39
CA THR A 29 -6.47 11.29 -19.00
C THR A 29 -5.75 10.09 -18.44
N TYR A 30 -5.43 10.15 -17.14
CA TYR A 30 -4.93 9.03 -16.36
C TYR A 30 -6.02 8.56 -15.38
N ILE A 31 -6.24 7.26 -15.33
CA ILE A 31 -7.15 6.62 -14.38
C ILE A 31 -6.31 5.75 -13.46
N ILE A 32 -6.43 5.99 -12.15
CA ILE A 32 -5.70 5.24 -11.12
C ILE A 32 -6.72 4.52 -10.25
N ILE A 33 -6.65 3.20 -10.22
CA ILE A 33 -7.49 2.34 -9.38
C ILE A 33 -6.61 1.71 -8.31
N ASP A 34 -6.94 1.99 -7.05
CA ASP A 34 -6.22 1.44 -5.90
C ASP A 34 -6.94 0.19 -5.37
N ALA A 35 -6.16 -0.84 -5.04
CA ALA A 35 -6.58 -2.10 -4.41
C ALA A 35 -7.74 -2.80 -5.14
N LEU A 36 -7.56 -3.12 -6.43
CA LEU A 36 -8.59 -3.79 -7.23
C LEU A 36 -9.03 -5.14 -6.63
N ASP A 37 -8.13 -5.83 -5.93
CA ASP A 37 -8.43 -7.11 -5.25
C ASP A 37 -9.37 -6.99 -4.04
N GLU A 38 -9.71 -5.77 -3.60
CA GLU A 38 -10.74 -5.51 -2.59
C GLU A 38 -12.11 -5.22 -3.22
N CYS A 39 -12.24 -5.34 -4.54
CA CYS A 39 -13.52 -5.23 -5.24
C CYS A 39 -14.30 -6.55 -5.17
N ASP A 40 -15.62 -6.47 -4.99
CA ASP A 40 -16.47 -7.65 -4.97
C ASP A 40 -16.54 -8.36 -6.34
N HIS A 41 -16.42 -7.61 -7.45
CA HIS A 41 -16.59 -8.09 -8.83
C HIS A 41 -15.45 -7.54 -9.71
N PRO A 42 -14.20 -7.97 -9.49
CA PRO A 42 -13.04 -7.40 -10.18
C PRO A 42 -13.03 -7.69 -11.69
N ASP A 43 -13.71 -8.76 -12.14
CA ASP A 43 -13.92 -9.10 -13.55
C ASP A 43 -14.65 -7.96 -14.30
N ASP A 44 -15.83 -7.58 -13.80
CA ASP A 44 -16.66 -6.53 -14.39
C ASP A 44 -15.92 -5.19 -14.44
N VAL A 45 -15.15 -4.89 -13.38
CA VAL A 45 -14.35 -3.67 -13.31
C VAL A 45 -13.21 -3.72 -14.32
N ALA A 46 -12.52 -4.86 -14.47
CA ALA A 46 -11.45 -5.00 -15.43
C ALA A 46 -11.94 -4.83 -16.88
N ASP A 47 -13.09 -5.40 -17.24
CA ASP A 47 -13.69 -5.23 -18.57
C ASP A 47 -13.97 -3.75 -18.90
N ILE A 48 -14.47 -3.00 -17.91
CA ILE A 48 -14.68 -1.56 -18.02
C ILE A 48 -13.32 -0.85 -18.19
N LEU A 49 -12.33 -1.18 -17.35
CA LEU A 49 -11.00 -0.56 -17.41
C LEU A 49 -10.29 -0.82 -18.73
N GLU A 50 -10.40 -2.02 -19.31
CA GLU A 50 -9.86 -2.32 -20.64
C GLU A 50 -10.50 -1.42 -21.71
N THR A 51 -11.82 -1.23 -21.65
CA THR A 51 -12.51 -0.32 -22.55
C THR A 51 -12.02 1.12 -22.36
N LEU A 52 -11.89 1.59 -21.12
CA LEU A 52 -11.41 2.94 -20.82
C LEU A 52 -9.94 3.16 -21.21
N ALA A 53 -9.10 2.12 -21.14
CA ALA A 53 -7.69 2.16 -21.53
C ALA A 53 -7.49 2.44 -23.02
N THR A 54 -8.51 2.25 -23.87
CA THR A 54 -8.45 2.63 -25.29
C THR A 54 -8.43 4.15 -25.51
N HIS A 55 -8.86 4.94 -24.51
CA HIS A 55 -8.95 6.40 -24.56
C HIS A 55 -8.19 7.09 -23.41
N SER A 56 -7.49 6.33 -22.57
CA SER A 56 -6.81 6.84 -21.37
C SER A 56 -5.63 5.96 -20.99
N SER A 57 -4.79 6.42 -20.06
CA SER A 57 -3.79 5.57 -19.41
C SER A 57 -4.32 5.07 -18.09
N VAL A 58 -4.45 3.75 -17.94
CA VAL A 58 -4.96 3.12 -16.73
C VAL A 58 -3.80 2.53 -15.93
N PHE A 59 -3.79 2.79 -14.62
CA PHE A 59 -2.88 2.19 -13.65
C PHE A 59 -3.70 1.57 -12.53
N VAL A 60 -3.41 0.31 -12.23
CA VAL A 60 -4.14 -0.47 -11.22
C VAL A 60 -3.14 -0.98 -10.18
N THR A 61 -3.50 -0.91 -8.91
CA THR A 61 -2.77 -1.59 -7.84
C THR A 61 -3.59 -2.77 -7.31
N SER A 62 -2.90 -3.80 -6.85
CA SER A 62 -3.48 -4.93 -6.14
C SER A 62 -2.43 -5.56 -5.24
N ARG A 63 -2.85 -6.40 -4.28
CA ARG A 63 -1.91 -7.25 -3.53
C ARG A 63 -1.32 -8.33 -4.44
N ASN A 64 -0.03 -8.59 -4.26
CA ASN A 64 0.60 -9.76 -4.88
C ASN A 64 -0.11 -11.04 -4.41
N GLY A 65 -0.25 -12.01 -5.33
CA GLY A 65 -0.81 -13.32 -5.01
C GLY A 65 -2.33 -13.41 -5.02
N SER A 66 -3.05 -12.35 -5.43
CA SER A 66 -4.46 -12.50 -5.80
C SER A 66 -4.57 -13.34 -7.08
N GLU A 67 -5.03 -14.59 -6.95
CA GLU A 67 -5.22 -15.51 -8.08
C GLU A 67 -6.25 -14.97 -9.09
N GLU A 68 -7.30 -14.32 -8.57
CA GLU A 68 -8.34 -13.69 -9.37
C GLU A 68 -7.78 -12.55 -10.22
N ILE A 69 -7.10 -11.56 -9.61
CA ILE A 69 -6.47 -10.46 -10.37
C ILE A 69 -5.42 -10.99 -11.36
N SER A 70 -4.65 -12.00 -10.96
CA SER A 70 -3.63 -12.62 -11.82
C SER A 70 -4.26 -13.31 -13.04
N THR A 71 -5.48 -13.84 -12.90
CA THR A 71 -6.24 -14.45 -14.00
C THR A 71 -6.80 -13.38 -14.93
N ILE A 72 -7.36 -12.31 -14.37
CA ILE A 72 -8.06 -11.25 -15.12
C ILE A 72 -7.09 -10.33 -15.85
N LEU A 73 -6.00 -9.90 -15.20
CA LEU A 73 -5.07 -8.89 -15.71
C LEU A 73 -3.65 -9.45 -15.94
N GLY A 74 -3.50 -10.78 -15.94
CA GLY A 74 -2.22 -11.48 -16.13
C GLY A 74 -1.54 -11.20 -17.47
N HIS A 75 -2.32 -10.86 -18.50
CA HIS A 75 -1.83 -10.53 -19.84
C HIS A 75 -1.39 -9.08 -20.01
N GLN A 76 -1.72 -8.20 -19.06
CA GLN A 76 -1.36 -6.79 -19.11
C GLN A 76 0.08 -6.56 -18.59
N PRO A 77 0.71 -5.41 -18.87
CA PRO A 77 2.01 -5.08 -18.28
C PRO A 77 1.94 -4.99 -16.75
N GLN A 78 2.84 -5.70 -16.06
CA GLN A 78 2.84 -5.77 -14.58
C GLN A 78 4.17 -5.29 -14.00
N ILE A 79 4.07 -4.66 -12.82
CA ILE A 79 5.21 -4.33 -11.97
C ILE A 79 4.95 -5.02 -10.62
N HIS A 80 5.78 -6.01 -10.28
CA HIS A 80 5.73 -6.64 -8.98
C HIS A 80 6.67 -5.93 -8.01
N ILE A 81 6.15 -5.60 -6.83
CA ILE A 81 6.92 -5.06 -5.72
C ILE A 81 6.99 -6.14 -4.66
N THR A 82 8.14 -6.77 -4.48
CA THR A 82 8.34 -7.84 -3.48
C THR A 82 9.03 -7.31 -2.23
N ALA A 83 8.97 -8.08 -1.13
CA ALA A 83 9.69 -7.75 0.10
C ALA A 83 11.20 -7.64 -0.14
N GLU A 84 11.76 -8.48 -1.01
CA GLU A 84 13.17 -8.44 -1.39
C GLU A 84 13.51 -7.14 -2.15
N ASN A 85 12.62 -6.67 -3.03
CA ASN A 85 12.83 -5.39 -3.72
C ASN A 85 12.83 -4.21 -2.75
N LEU A 86 12.04 -4.28 -1.68
CA LEU A 86 11.88 -3.21 -0.70
C LEU A 86 12.90 -3.27 0.44
N GLN A 87 13.72 -4.31 0.55
CA GLN A 87 14.59 -4.52 1.71
C GLN A 87 15.51 -3.31 2.00
N ALA A 88 16.16 -2.77 0.97
CA ALA A 88 17.04 -1.60 1.13
C ALA A 88 16.27 -0.33 1.53
N ASP A 89 15.07 -0.13 0.98
CA ASP A 89 14.22 1.01 1.29
C ASP A 89 13.67 0.92 2.72
N ILE A 90 13.31 -0.29 3.17
CA ILE A 90 12.92 -0.57 4.55
C ILE A 90 14.06 -0.26 5.52
N GLU A 91 15.28 -0.71 5.24
CA GLU A 91 16.46 -0.41 6.08
C GLU A 91 16.73 1.09 6.16
N SER A 92 16.66 1.79 5.03
CA SER A 92 16.80 3.25 4.97
C SER A 92 15.70 3.95 5.77
N PHE A 93 14.45 3.50 5.62
CA PHE A 93 13.30 4.04 6.33
C PHE A 93 13.41 3.84 7.84
N ILE A 94 13.81 2.64 8.29
CA ILE A 94 14.06 2.34 9.70
C ILE A 94 15.09 3.31 10.27
N ASN A 95 16.27 3.40 9.66
CA ASN A 95 17.34 4.26 10.16
C ASN A 95 16.90 5.73 10.20
N SER A 96 16.24 6.21 9.15
CA SER A 96 15.68 7.57 9.12
C SER A 96 14.66 7.81 10.23
N SER A 97 13.78 6.82 10.47
CA SER A 97 12.73 6.90 11.48
C SER A 97 13.29 6.91 12.90
N LEU A 98 14.32 6.11 13.19
CA LEU A 98 14.97 6.08 14.50
C LEU A 98 15.63 7.42 14.84
N GLU A 99 16.24 8.10 13.85
CA GLU A 99 16.85 9.42 14.05
C GLU A 99 15.82 10.55 14.15
N LYS A 100 14.68 10.45 13.45
CA LYS A 100 13.61 11.45 13.50
C LYS A 100 12.72 11.32 14.75
N HIS A 101 12.59 10.12 15.28
CA HIS A 101 11.66 9.86 16.39
C HIS A 101 12.18 10.43 17.72
N ARG A 102 11.49 11.45 18.27
CA ARG A 102 11.92 12.30 19.41
C ARG A 102 12.44 11.54 20.64
N ARG A 103 11.88 10.36 20.93
CA ARG A 103 12.28 9.53 22.09
C ARG A 103 13.40 8.53 21.77
N VAL A 104 13.43 8.03 20.53
CA VAL A 104 14.33 6.94 20.14
C VAL A 104 15.67 7.50 19.66
N CYS A 105 15.68 8.68 19.03
CA CYS A 105 16.90 9.31 18.53
C CYS A 105 17.96 9.58 19.61
N LYS A 106 17.51 9.79 20.87
CA LYS A 106 18.36 10.03 22.03
C LYS A 106 18.96 8.75 22.65
N ARG A 107 18.56 7.57 22.19
CA ARG A 107 19.09 6.29 22.68
C ARG A 107 20.49 6.04 22.11
N SER A 108 21.23 5.16 22.76
CA SER A 108 22.59 4.81 22.34
C SER A 108 22.59 4.21 20.92
N ALA A 109 23.73 4.33 20.24
CA ALA A 109 23.92 3.73 18.92
C ALA A 109 23.69 2.21 18.94
N GLU A 110 24.12 1.54 20.02
CA GLU A 110 23.93 0.10 20.21
C GLU A 110 22.44 -0.29 20.23
N ILE A 111 21.61 0.45 20.95
CA ILE A 111 20.16 0.20 21.01
C ILE A 111 19.52 0.45 19.65
N LYS A 112 19.85 1.56 19.00
CA LYS A 112 19.32 1.88 17.67
C LYS A 112 19.71 0.81 16.64
N GLN A 113 20.95 0.33 16.68
CA GLN A 113 21.42 -0.75 15.82
C GLN A 113 20.68 -2.06 16.07
N HIS A 114 20.41 -2.39 17.34
CA HIS A 114 19.65 -3.59 17.69
C HIS A 114 18.19 -3.50 17.22
N ILE A 115 17.52 -2.36 17.46
CA ILE A 115 16.17 -2.10 16.92
C ILE A 115 16.18 -2.26 15.39
N ALA A 116 17.11 -1.60 14.71
CA ALA A 116 17.16 -1.61 13.26
C ALA A 116 17.33 -3.03 12.69
N LYS A 117 18.20 -3.84 13.32
CA LYS A 117 18.41 -5.24 12.93
C LYS A 117 17.13 -6.07 13.07
N VAL A 118 16.46 -5.99 14.22
CA VAL A 118 15.25 -6.78 14.48
C VAL A 118 14.13 -6.37 13.54
N LEU A 119 13.88 -5.06 13.40
CA LEU A 119 12.81 -4.56 12.54
C LEU A 119 13.07 -4.88 11.07
N SER A 120 14.31 -4.72 10.59
CA SER A 120 14.67 -5.03 9.20
C SER A 120 14.40 -6.49 8.86
N SER A 121 14.74 -7.42 9.75
CA SER A 121 14.51 -8.86 9.52
C SER A 121 13.05 -9.30 9.57
N ALA A 122 12.16 -8.50 10.19
CA ALA A 122 10.77 -8.87 10.45
C ALA A 122 9.75 -8.02 9.67
N ALA A 123 10.20 -6.94 9.03
CA ALA A 123 9.32 -6.00 8.35
C ALA A 123 8.61 -6.62 7.14
N ASP A 124 9.25 -7.56 6.43
CA ASP A 124 8.67 -8.27 5.28
C ASP A 124 8.01 -7.32 4.27
N GLY A 125 8.75 -6.26 3.89
CA GLY A 125 8.28 -5.22 2.97
C GLY A 125 7.26 -4.22 3.54
N MET A 126 6.83 -4.34 4.80
CA MET A 126 5.77 -3.50 5.38
C MET A 126 6.32 -2.28 6.14
N PHE A 127 6.32 -1.12 5.49
CA PHE A 127 6.65 0.17 6.12
C PHE A 127 5.73 0.51 7.31
N LEU A 128 4.43 0.26 7.17
CA LEU A 128 3.46 0.53 8.25
C LEU A 128 3.76 -0.30 9.50
N TRP A 129 4.13 -1.57 9.32
CA TRP A 129 4.52 -2.41 10.45
C TRP A 129 5.73 -1.83 11.18
N VAL A 130 6.76 -1.40 10.45
CA VAL A 130 7.93 -0.72 11.03
C VAL A 130 7.52 0.51 11.84
N THR A 131 6.64 1.37 11.29
CA THR A 131 6.14 2.56 12.01
C THR A 131 5.48 2.19 13.32
N LEU A 132 4.58 1.20 13.31
CA LEU A 132 3.88 0.74 14.52
C LEU A 132 4.85 0.16 15.55
N MET A 133 5.87 -0.59 15.11
CA MET A 133 6.87 -1.14 16.02
C MET A 133 7.74 -0.06 16.66
N ILE A 134 8.14 0.97 15.90
CA ILE A 134 8.90 2.10 16.44
C ILE A 134 8.09 2.84 17.53
N GLU A 135 6.79 3.05 17.31
CA GLU A 135 5.90 3.65 18.32
C GLU A 135 5.78 2.79 19.58
N LEU A 136 5.61 1.47 19.44
CA LEU A 136 5.57 0.53 20.55
C LEU A 136 6.87 0.57 21.39
N ILE A 137 8.02 0.59 20.71
CA ILE A 137 9.34 0.66 21.34
C ILE A 137 9.55 2.03 22.01
N ALA A 138 9.09 3.11 21.39
CA ALA A 138 9.22 4.46 21.91
C ALA A 138 8.45 4.70 23.22
N ASN A 139 7.50 3.84 23.55
CA ASN A 139 6.79 3.86 24.84
C ASN A 139 7.56 3.16 25.96
N GLN A 140 8.68 2.48 25.67
CA GLN A 140 9.51 1.86 26.69
C GLN A 140 10.42 2.88 27.38
N MET A 141 10.38 2.89 28.71
CA MET A 141 11.15 3.84 29.53
C MET A 141 12.62 3.45 29.64
N THR A 142 12.90 2.13 29.69
CA THR A 142 14.24 1.57 29.90
C THR A 142 14.73 0.78 28.70
N ASP A 143 16.05 0.69 28.55
CA ASP A 143 16.66 -0.07 27.46
C ASP A 143 16.34 -1.56 27.59
N HIS A 144 16.29 -2.09 28.81
CA HIS A 144 15.79 -3.45 29.07
C HIS A 144 14.34 -3.64 28.59
N GLY A 145 13.48 -2.65 28.80
CA GLY A 145 12.10 -2.67 28.29
C GLY A 145 12.05 -2.71 26.76
N ILE A 146 12.96 -1.98 26.08
CA ILE A 146 13.12 -2.04 24.63
C ILE A 146 13.53 -3.45 24.18
N PHE A 147 14.58 -4.03 24.76
CA PHE A 147 15.02 -5.39 24.42
C PHE A 147 13.90 -6.42 24.64
N SER A 148 13.18 -6.32 25.75
CA SER A 148 12.03 -7.21 26.02
C SER A 148 10.86 -6.99 25.06
N ALA A 149 10.63 -5.77 24.58
CA ALA A 149 9.58 -5.50 23.60
C ALA A 149 9.96 -6.08 22.23
N LEU A 150 11.23 -5.95 21.84
CA LEU A 150 11.77 -6.46 20.58
C LEU A 150 11.66 -7.99 20.45
N THR A 151 11.69 -8.74 21.55
CA THR A 151 11.51 -10.21 21.53
C THR A 151 10.04 -10.64 21.44
N GLN A 152 9.10 -9.71 21.62
CA GLN A 152 7.65 -9.97 21.66
C GLN A 152 6.89 -9.19 20.58
N LEU A 153 7.58 -8.77 19.52
CA LEU A 153 6.94 -8.04 18.44
C LEU A 153 5.95 -8.95 17.70
N PRO A 154 4.74 -8.46 17.43
CA PRO A 154 3.80 -9.18 16.58
C PRO A 154 4.35 -9.29 15.15
N ILE A 155 4.15 -10.43 14.51
CA ILE A 155 4.56 -10.66 13.12
C ILE A 155 3.42 -10.21 12.19
N GLY A 156 3.73 -9.26 11.30
CA GLY A 156 2.77 -8.71 10.34
C GLY A 156 1.68 -7.82 10.93
N LEU A 157 0.89 -7.20 10.06
CA LEU A 157 -0.11 -6.21 10.46
C LEU A 157 -1.28 -6.81 11.24
N THR A 158 -1.78 -7.98 10.87
CA THR A 158 -2.91 -8.64 11.56
C THR A 158 -2.63 -8.84 13.04
N ALA A 159 -1.49 -9.46 13.38
CA ALA A 159 -1.10 -9.66 14.78
C ALA A 159 -0.83 -8.33 15.49
N THR A 160 -0.35 -7.32 14.74
CA THR A 160 -0.12 -5.97 15.29
C THR A 160 -1.42 -5.31 15.71
N TYR A 161 -2.45 -5.34 14.88
CA TYR A 161 -3.77 -4.78 15.19
C TYR A 161 -4.47 -5.48 16.36
N HIS A 162 -4.20 -6.75 16.61
CA HIS A 162 -4.70 -7.43 17.81
C HIS A 162 -3.98 -7.06 19.11
N ARG A 163 -2.80 -6.43 19.01
CA ARG A 163 -1.96 -6.09 20.17
C ARG A 163 -2.11 -4.63 20.62
N ILE A 164 -2.57 -3.75 19.74
CA ILE A 164 -2.81 -2.32 20.00
C ILE A 164 -4.31 -2.04 20.19
#